data_AF-A0A1Z5H6H1-F1
#
_entry.id   AF-A0A1Z5H6H1-F1
#
_cell.length_a   1.000
_cell.length_b   1.000
_cell.length_c   1.000
_cell.angle_alpha   90.00
_cell.angle_beta   90.00
_cell.angle_gamma   90.00
#
_symmetry.space_group_name_H-M   'P 1'
#
loop_
_entity.id
_entity.type
_entity.pdbx_description
1 polymer ?
#
loop_
_entity_poly.entity_id
_entity_poly.type
_entity_poly.pdbx_seq_one_letter_code
_entity_poly.pdbx_strand_id
1 'polypeptide(L)'
;MNDTQNNKPMVNLRREEFEEMLNCAAERGALRALHDVGLDGADAAEDIRDLRSLLKAVHVARHTAWQTVIRITTTGVLLALMAGLVIKLKLFGGH
;
A
#
# COMPACT_ATOMS: atom_id res chain seq x y z
N MET A 1 -36.36 45.06 -27.28
CA MET A 1 -35.16 44.45 -26.66
C MET A 1 -35.31 42.94 -26.74
N ASN A 2 -34.88 42.37 -27.86
CA ASN A 2 -34.54 40.97 -28.18
C ASN A 2 -35.41 39.80 -27.70
N ASP A 3 -36.34 39.39 -28.56
CA ASP A 3 -36.89 38.03 -28.65
C ASP A 3 -35.86 37.05 -29.26
N THR A 4 -34.75 36.82 -28.57
CA THR A 4 -33.83 35.71 -28.86
C THR A 4 -34.16 34.49 -27.99
N GLN A 5 -35.46 34.24 -27.75
CA GLN A 5 -35.89 33.08 -27.00
C GLN A 5 -35.88 31.84 -27.91
N ASN A 6 -34.76 31.12 -27.80
CA ASN A 6 -34.75 29.67 -27.79
C ASN A 6 -35.14 28.94 -29.10
N ASN A 7 -34.42 29.23 -30.19
CA ASN A 7 -34.31 28.29 -31.30
C ASN A 7 -33.10 27.36 -31.11
N LYS A 8 -33.08 26.60 -29.99
CA LYS A 8 -32.16 25.46 -29.89
C LYS A 8 -32.80 24.31 -30.66
N PRO A 9 -32.22 23.84 -31.78
CA PRO A 9 -32.75 22.69 -32.48
C PRO A 9 -32.73 21.49 -31.53
N MET A 10 -33.93 21.03 -31.14
CA MET A 10 -34.09 19.85 -30.31
C MET A 10 -33.95 18.61 -31.20
N VAL A 11 -32.98 17.77 -30.87
CA VAL A 11 -32.79 16.48 -31.55
C VAL A 11 -33.64 15.43 -30.83
N ASN A 12 -34.57 14.81 -31.53
CA ASN A 12 -35.36 13.68 -31.01
C ASN A 12 -34.63 12.38 -31.36
N LEU A 13 -34.25 11.60 -30.34
CA LEU A 13 -33.64 10.28 -30.49
C LEU A 13 -34.55 9.21 -29.90
N ARG A 14 -34.45 7.98 -30.40
CA ARG A 14 -35.05 6.83 -29.71
C ARG A 14 -34.30 6.55 -28.41
N ARG A 15 -35.01 5.99 -27.44
CA ARG A 15 -34.46 5.65 -26.11
C ARG A 15 -33.19 4.79 -26.22
N GLU A 16 -33.22 3.80 -27.10
CA GLU A 16 -32.10 2.87 -27.35
C GLU A 16 -30.85 3.60 -27.85
N GLU A 17 -31.00 4.48 -28.85
CA GLU A 17 -29.89 5.27 -29.42
C GLU A 17 -29.32 6.27 -28.42
N PHE A 18 -30.19 6.82 -27.55
CA PHE A 18 -29.77 7.70 -26.46
C PHE A 18 -28.97 6.94 -25.39
N GLU A 19 -29.42 5.75 -25.00
CA GLU A 19 -28.74 4.89 -24.04
C GLU A 19 -27.39 4.41 -24.57
N GLU A 20 -27.29 4.06 -25.85
CA GLU A 20 -26.03 3.68 -26.49
C GLU A 20 -25.03 4.85 -26.51
N MET A 21 -25.50 6.06 -26.85
CA MET A 21 -24.68 7.27 -26.82
C MET A 21 -24.19 7.60 -25.40
N LEU A 22 -25.07 7.46 -24.40
CA LEU A 22 -24.73 7.61 -22.99
C LEU A 22 -23.68 6.59 -22.55
N ASN A 23 -23.85 5.32 -22.91
CA ASN A 23 -22.94 4.26 -22.53
C ASN A 23 -21.55 4.49 -23.14
N CYS A 24 -21.50 4.89 -24.41
CA CYS A 24 -20.25 5.21 -25.09
C CYS A 24 -19.57 6.46 -24.49
N ALA A 25 -20.35 7.47 -24.08
CA ALA A 25 -19.81 8.64 -23.38
C ALA A 25 -19.30 8.29 -21.98
N ALA A 26 -20.01 7.42 -21.24
CA ALA A 26 -19.63 6.95 -19.93
C ALA A 26 -18.35 6.09 -19.99
N GLU A 27 -18.23 5.18 -20.95
CA GLU A 27 -17.04 4.37 -21.17
C GLU A 27 -15.82 5.23 -21.49
N ARG A 28 -15.95 6.19 -22.41
CA ARG A 28 -14.87 7.14 -22.71
C ARG A 28 -14.52 8.03 -21.52
N GLY A 29 -15.52 8.45 -20.75
CA GLY A 29 -15.33 9.23 -19.52
C GLY A 29 -14.60 8.43 -18.44
N ALA A 30 -14.95 7.15 -18.27
CA ALA A 30 -14.30 6.24 -17.34
C ALA A 30 -12.85 5.96 -17.75
N LEU A 31 -12.60 5.69 -19.03
CA LEU A 31 -11.25 5.52 -19.58
C LEU A 31 -10.41 6.79 -19.38
N ARG A 32 -11.00 7.97 -19.61
CA ARG A 32 -10.31 9.25 -19.40
C ARG A 32 -10.05 9.55 -17.93
N ALA A 33 -10.97 9.22 -17.04
CA ALA A 33 -10.77 9.33 -15.60
C ALA A 33 -9.67 8.36 -15.13
N LEU A 34 -9.64 7.13 -15.65
CA LEU A 34 -8.58 6.15 -15.41
C LEU A 34 -7.21 6.67 -15.87
N HIS A 35 -7.18 7.36 -17.01
CA HIS A 35 -5.98 8.03 -17.52
C HIS A 35 -5.55 9.24 -16.71
N ASP A 36 -6.49 10.04 -16.23
CA ASP A 36 -6.19 11.24 -15.42
C ASP A 36 -5.61 10.87 -14.04
N VAL A 37 -6.00 9.70 -13.51
CA VAL A 37 -5.44 9.16 -12.26
C VAL A 37 -4.17 8.32 -12.47
N GLY A 38 -3.62 8.26 -13.69
CA GLY A 38 -2.38 7.52 -14.00
C GLY A 38 -2.52 5.99 -13.92
N LEU A 39 -3.75 5.47 -14.07
CA LEU A 39 -4.05 4.04 -14.16
C LEU A 39 -4.19 3.56 -15.62
N ASP A 40 -3.93 4.44 -16.59
CA ASP A 40 -3.78 4.15 -18.02
C ASP A 40 -2.36 3.74 -18.42
N GLY A 41 -1.39 3.95 -17.53
CA GLY A 41 -0.02 3.45 -17.65
C GLY A 41 0.25 2.35 -16.62
N ALA A 42 0.83 1.24 -17.07
CA ALA A 42 1.23 0.10 -16.23
C ALA A 42 2.20 0.49 -15.08
N ASP A 43 2.89 1.62 -15.18
CA ASP A 43 4.01 1.99 -14.31
C ASP A 43 3.63 2.40 -12.87
N ALA A 44 2.57 3.18 -12.64
CA ALA A 44 2.29 3.74 -11.30
C ALA A 44 1.48 2.78 -10.39
N ALA A 45 0.60 1.97 -10.98
CA ALA A 45 -0.09 0.90 -10.27
C ALA A 45 0.85 -0.26 -9.90
N GLU A 46 1.90 -0.48 -10.71
CA GLU A 46 2.99 -1.42 -10.39
C GLU A 46 3.76 -0.97 -9.16
N ASP A 47 4.16 0.29 -9.05
CA ASP A 47 5.02 0.76 -7.94
C ASP A 47 4.34 0.57 -6.55
N ILE A 48 3.02 0.83 -6.46
CA ILE A 48 2.22 0.58 -5.24
C ILE A 48 2.05 -0.93 -4.97
N ARG A 49 1.92 -1.75 -6.02
CA ARG A 49 1.82 -3.22 -5.91
C ARG A 49 3.16 -3.82 -5.48
N ASP A 50 4.26 -3.28 -5.99
CA ASP A 50 5.61 -3.75 -5.73
C ASP A 50 6.08 -3.32 -4.34
N LEU A 51 5.77 -2.08 -3.92
CA LEU A 51 5.95 -1.66 -2.53
C LEU A 51 5.18 -2.56 -1.56
N ARG A 52 3.98 -3.02 -1.92
CA ARG A 52 3.21 -4.00 -1.13
C ARG A 52 3.84 -5.40 -1.16
N SER A 53 4.46 -5.79 -2.27
CA SER A 53 5.19 -7.05 -2.41
C SER A 53 6.45 -7.05 -1.53
N LEU A 54 7.22 -5.96 -1.57
CA LEU A 54 8.39 -5.72 -0.71
C LEU A 54 8.01 -5.63 0.78
N LEU A 55 6.89 -4.97 1.12
CA LEU A 55 6.35 -4.95 2.48
C LEU A 55 5.92 -6.35 2.96
N LYS A 56 5.35 -7.19 2.08
CA LYS A 56 5.09 -8.59 2.42
C LYS A 56 6.39 -9.36 2.65
N ALA A 57 7.41 -9.16 1.82
CA ALA A 57 8.72 -9.78 2.00
C ALA A 57 9.40 -9.32 3.30
N VAL A 58 9.30 -8.03 3.65
CA VAL A 58 9.87 -7.50 4.90
C VAL A 58 9.14 -8.01 6.13
N HIS A 59 7.82 -8.19 6.06
CA HIS A 59 7.04 -8.77 7.15
C HIS A 59 7.46 -10.22 7.43
N VAL A 60 7.67 -11.02 6.38
CA VAL A 60 8.17 -12.40 6.50
C VAL A 60 9.59 -12.44 7.05
N ALA A 61 10.48 -11.56 6.58
CA ALA A 61 11.85 -11.47 7.09
C ALA A 61 11.91 -11.00 8.56
N ARG A 62 10.98 -10.13 8.98
CA ARG A 62 10.92 -9.59 10.34
C ARG A 62 10.72 -10.68 11.39
N HIS A 63 9.91 -11.71 11.10
CA HIS A 63 9.64 -12.77 12.05
C HIS A 63 10.92 -13.58 12.37
N THR A 64 11.68 -13.96 11.35
CA THR A 64 12.92 -14.73 11.51
C THR A 64 14.03 -13.88 12.14
N ALA A 65 14.18 -12.62 11.73
CA ALA A 65 15.17 -11.72 12.30
C ALA A 65 14.88 -11.42 13.78
N TRP A 66 13.61 -11.19 14.14
CA TRP A 66 13.19 -10.93 15.52
C TRP A 66 13.43 -12.13 16.44
N GLN A 67 13.18 -13.35 15.94
CA GLN A 67 13.50 -14.57 16.70
C GLN A 67 14.99 -14.69 16.99
N THR A 68 15.86 -14.40 16.03
CA THR A 68 17.32 -14.41 16.25
C THR A 68 17.76 -13.34 17.25
N VAL A 69 17.22 -12.12 17.15
CA VAL A 69 17.51 -11.03 18.08
C VAL A 69 17.12 -11.39 19.50
N ILE A 70 15.89 -11.90 19.71
CA ILE A 70 15.44 -12.34 21.04
C ILE A 70 16.35 -13.46 21.55
N ARG A 71 16.67 -14.44 20.71
CA ARG A 71 17.48 -15.59 21.12
C ARG A 71 18.89 -15.17 21.56
N ILE A 72 19.56 -14.33 20.78
CA ILE A 72 20.87 -13.77 21.13
C ILE A 72 20.78 -12.93 22.41
N THR A 73 19.74 -12.11 22.54
CA THR A 73 19.53 -11.26 23.73
C THR A 73 19.37 -12.11 24.98
N THR A 74 18.50 -13.12 24.95
CA THR A 74 18.27 -14.03 26.08
C THR A 74 19.55 -14.79 26.45
N THR A 75 20.26 -15.35 25.46
CA THR A 75 21.52 -16.06 25.71
C THR A 75 22.59 -15.11 26.27
N GLY A 76 22.70 -13.90 25.75
CA GLY A 76 23.64 -12.89 26.24
C GLY A 76 23.34 -12.47 27.68
N VAL A 77 22.07 -12.23 28.02
CA VAL A 77 21.64 -11.89 29.38
C VAL A 77 21.97 -13.04 30.35
N LEU A 78 21.66 -14.28 29.98
CA LEU A 78 21.95 -15.44 30.83
C LEU A 78 23.47 -15.60 31.08
N LEU A 79 24.28 -15.45 30.04
CA LEU A 79 25.74 -15.48 30.16
C LEU A 79 26.27 -14.34 31.03
N ALA A 80 25.75 -13.14 30.86
CA ALA A 80 26.13 -11.98 31.67
C ALA A 80 25.78 -12.19 33.16
N LEU A 81 24.61 -12.76 33.46
CA LEU A 81 24.21 -13.09 34.83
C LEU A 81 25.13 -14.16 35.44
N MET A 82 25.46 -15.21 34.70
CA MET A 82 26.38 -16.25 35.19
C MET A 82 27.79 -15.71 35.43
N ALA A 83 28.32 -14.91 34.49
CA ALA A 83 29.61 -14.25 34.67
C ALA A 83 29.61 -13.29 35.88
N GLY A 84 28.53 -12.51 36.04
CA GLY A 84 28.34 -11.61 37.17
C GLY A 84 28.30 -12.34 38.52
N LEU A 85 27.62 -13.48 38.59
CA LEU A 85 27.58 -14.34 39.79
C LEU A 85 28.97 -14.91 40.11
N VAL A 86 29.72 -15.38 39.12
CA VAL A 86 31.09 -15.91 39.32
C VAL A 86 32.02 -14.82 39.86
N ILE A 87 31.98 -13.62 39.28
CA ILE A 87 32.82 -12.50 39.74
C ILE A 87 32.43 -12.09 41.16
N LYS A 88 31.13 -11.95 41.45
CA LYS A 88 30.65 -11.61 42.78
C LYS A 88 31.06 -12.67 43.80
N LEU A 89 30.83 -13.96 43.54
CA LEU A 89 31.21 -15.04 44.46
C LEU A 89 32.72 -15.12 44.68
N LYS A 90 33.53 -14.89 43.65
CA LYS A 90 35.00 -14.83 43.79
C LYS A 90 35.45 -13.64 44.65
N LEU A 91 34.75 -12.51 44.57
CA LEU A 91 35.01 -11.34 45.43
C LEU A 91 34.63 -11.60 46.90
N PHE A 92 33.54 -12.34 47.14
CA PHE A 92 33.03 -12.62 48.48
C PHE A 92 33.67 -13.84 49.17
N GLY A 93 34.28 -14.77 48.42
CA GLY A 93 34.91 -15.98 48.96
C GLY A 93 36.44 -15.94 49.08
N GLY A 94 37.07 -14.78 48.82
CA GLY A 94 38.53 -14.60 48.84
C GLY A 94 39.08 -13.97 50.12
N HIS A 95 38.41 -14.14 51.27
CA HIS A 95 38.84 -13.63 52.56
C HIS A 95 39.06 -14.76 53.57
#